data_AF-A0A9P0MJ26-F1
#
_entry.id   AF-A0A9P0MJ26-F1
#
_cell.length_a   1.000
_cell.length_b   1.000
_cell.length_c   1.000
_cell.angle_alpha   90.00
_cell.angle_beta   90.00
_cell.angle_gamma   90.00
#
_symmetry.space_group_name_H-M   'P 1'
#
loop_
_entity.id
_entity.type
_entity.pdbx_description
1 polymer ?
#
loop_
_entity_poly.entity_id
_entity_poly.type
_entity_poly.pdbx_seq_one_letter_code
_entity_poly.pdbx_strand_id
1 'polypeptide(L)'
;MHLTNYSINKLSSQYTANEDANACQGHKWTLSKFMEYMQGIGVDTKALWKNFQSLVVKTMIACEAPIVKLCEENMSNRYNCYELFGVDVLLDDNLKPWLLEVNISPSLHSASPLDAHVKGPMVQTLFNMAQFHLPQRLAMQCRNCPPCYEPKLYSTNLTKKERSKHTKYAQMGNREDYLEAMLKDITGDDVRQLTRAEDEFVVKGRFEKIFPTSQSFKYLNFMEPRYYNRLFDAWETKYENNRKEGIALLQSLCAKKVHLKVASPNPFSESGQNMKHSEASIQPSTEGQSYPLEEILRQASITNEVPH
;
A
#
# COMPACT_ATOMS: atom_id res chain seq x y z
N MET A 1 -16.45 30.13 -13.94
CA MET A 1 -15.24 29.27 -13.82
C MET A 1 -15.68 27.98 -13.13
N HIS A 2 -15.41 26.81 -13.69
CA HIS A 2 -15.99 25.53 -13.21
C HIS A 2 -14.99 24.38 -13.04
N LEU A 3 -13.74 24.52 -13.49
CA LEU A 3 -12.72 23.46 -13.44
C LEU A 3 -11.56 23.90 -12.55
N THR A 4 -11.14 23.01 -11.66
CA THR A 4 -10.07 23.27 -10.67
C THR A 4 -8.74 22.61 -11.05
N ASN A 5 -8.68 21.83 -12.14
CA ASN A 5 -7.45 21.14 -12.55
C ASN A 5 -6.29 22.12 -12.75
N TYR A 6 -5.13 21.80 -12.16
CA TYR A 6 -3.93 22.62 -12.27
C TYR A 6 -3.46 22.80 -13.71
N SER A 7 -3.59 21.77 -14.55
CA SER A 7 -3.21 21.80 -15.96
C SER A 7 -3.90 22.91 -16.76
N ILE A 8 -5.14 23.25 -16.38
CA ILE A 8 -5.95 24.30 -17.00
C ILE A 8 -5.65 25.65 -16.33
N ASN A 9 -5.68 25.70 -15.00
CA ASN A 9 -5.61 26.96 -14.26
C ASN A 9 -4.22 27.61 -14.27
N LYS A 10 -3.13 26.84 -14.43
CA LYS A 10 -1.76 27.37 -14.47
C LYS A 10 -1.51 28.38 -15.61
N LEU A 11 -2.36 28.36 -16.65
CA LEU A 11 -2.27 29.26 -17.81
C LEU A 11 -3.12 30.52 -17.63
N SER A 12 -3.91 30.61 -16.56
CA SER A 12 -4.75 31.78 -16.27
C SER A 12 -3.88 32.95 -15.80
N SER A 13 -4.18 34.16 -16.30
CA SER A 13 -3.56 35.40 -15.81
C SER A 13 -3.90 35.71 -14.35
N GLN A 14 -4.95 35.09 -13.80
CA GLN A 14 -5.34 35.22 -12.39
C GLN A 14 -4.69 34.18 -11.48
N TYR A 15 -3.90 33.24 -12.02
CA TYR A 15 -3.26 32.22 -11.20
C TYR A 15 -2.13 32.81 -10.35
N THR A 16 -2.26 32.64 -9.04
CA THR A 16 -1.25 33.03 -8.06
C THR A 16 -0.61 31.78 -7.47
N ALA A 17 0.71 31.62 -7.64
CA ALA A 17 1.48 30.59 -6.97
C ALA A 17 1.74 30.99 -5.51
N ASN A 18 1.86 30.00 -4.63
CA ASN A 18 2.36 30.22 -3.27
C ASN A 18 3.89 30.35 -3.30
N GLU A 19 4.45 31.21 -2.43
CA GLU A 19 5.90 31.39 -2.28
C GLU A 19 6.56 30.14 -1.67
N ASP A 20 5.89 29.47 -0.73
CA ASP A 20 6.35 28.22 -0.13
C ASP A 20 5.19 27.23 0.18
N ALA A 21 5.52 26.06 0.70
CA ALA A 21 4.55 25.00 1.02
C ALA A 21 3.64 25.32 2.22
N ASN A 22 3.98 26.34 3.01
CA ASN A 22 3.26 26.76 4.20
C ASN A 22 2.33 27.97 3.95
N ALA A 23 2.45 28.62 2.80
CA ALA A 23 1.62 29.75 2.44
C ALA A 23 0.17 29.36 2.09
N CYS A 24 -0.78 30.25 2.45
CA CYS A 24 -2.22 30.10 2.23
C CYS A 24 -2.79 31.24 1.36
N GLN A 25 -2.03 31.73 0.37
CA GLN A 25 -2.44 32.91 -0.43
C GLN A 25 -2.60 32.60 -1.92
N GLY A 26 -1.91 31.57 -2.42
CA GLY A 26 -1.99 31.11 -3.80
C GLY A 26 -3.17 30.18 -4.07
N HIS A 27 -3.29 29.70 -5.31
CA HIS A 27 -4.40 28.85 -5.78
C HIS A 27 -4.18 27.35 -5.51
N LYS A 28 -3.07 26.97 -4.88
CA LYS A 28 -2.73 25.58 -4.55
C LYS A 28 -2.16 25.51 -3.15
N TRP A 29 -2.86 24.84 -2.24
CA TRP A 29 -2.43 24.67 -0.84
C TRP A 29 -2.13 23.20 -0.56
N THR A 30 -1.32 22.95 0.47
CA THR A 30 -1.21 21.59 1.02
C THR A 30 -2.50 21.24 1.77
N LEU A 31 -2.82 19.95 1.86
CA LEU A 31 -3.99 19.48 2.61
C LEU A 31 -3.91 19.87 4.09
N SER A 32 -2.71 19.84 4.68
CA SER A 32 -2.48 20.31 6.05
C SER A 32 -2.89 21.77 6.22
N LYS A 33 -2.49 22.65 5.30
CA LYS A 33 -2.85 24.08 5.35
C LYS A 33 -4.34 24.34 5.12
N PHE A 34 -4.95 23.58 4.23
CA PHE A 34 -6.40 23.60 4.07
C PHE A 34 -7.12 23.21 5.38
N MET A 35 -6.68 22.15 6.06
CA MET A 35 -7.26 21.72 7.33
C MET A 35 -7.03 22.74 8.46
N GLU A 36 -5.84 23.34 8.55
CA GLU A 36 -5.56 24.42 9.51
C GLU A 36 -6.48 25.63 9.28
N TYR A 37 -6.67 26.06 8.03
CA TYR A 37 -7.58 27.14 7.67
C TYR A 37 -9.03 26.82 8.08
N MET A 38 -9.52 25.62 7.75
CA MET A 38 -10.86 25.17 8.10
C MET A 38 -11.07 25.16 9.62
N GLN A 39 -10.07 24.70 10.38
CA GLN A 39 -10.11 24.76 11.84
C GLN A 39 -10.18 26.21 12.34
N GLY A 40 -9.43 27.13 11.73
CA GLY A 40 -9.41 28.55 12.09
C GLY A 40 -10.77 29.25 11.91
N ILE A 41 -11.60 28.79 10.96
CA ILE A 41 -12.96 29.31 10.75
C ILE A 41 -14.04 28.51 11.51
N GLY A 42 -13.64 27.62 12.42
CA GLY A 42 -14.56 26.91 13.33
C GLY A 42 -15.13 25.59 12.80
N VAL A 43 -14.58 25.03 11.71
CA VAL A 43 -15.01 23.72 11.20
C VAL A 43 -14.47 22.60 12.09
N ASP A 44 -15.29 21.57 12.35
CA ASP A 44 -14.83 20.31 12.93
C ASP A 44 -14.03 19.51 11.90
N THR A 45 -12.73 19.80 11.85
CA THR A 45 -11.80 19.15 10.92
C THR A 45 -11.57 17.68 11.23
N LYS A 46 -11.86 17.21 12.47
CA LYS A 46 -11.79 15.78 12.80
C LYS A 46 -12.94 15.03 12.16
N ALA A 47 -14.16 15.59 12.21
CA ALA A 47 -15.30 15.04 11.51
C ALA A 47 -15.10 15.06 9.98
N LEU A 48 -14.58 16.17 9.44
CA LEU A 48 -14.27 16.28 8.02
C LEU A 48 -13.23 15.24 7.57
N TRP A 49 -12.16 15.03 8.35
CA TRP A 49 -11.16 14.00 8.05
C TRP A 49 -11.77 12.60 8.01
N LYS A 50 -12.61 12.25 9.00
CA LYS A 50 -13.33 10.98 9.01
C LYS A 50 -14.24 10.80 7.79
N ASN A 51 -14.83 11.88 7.29
CA ASN A 51 -15.63 11.83 6.06
C ASN A 51 -14.77 11.55 4.82
N PHE A 52 -13.59 12.16 4.70
CA PHE A 52 -12.62 11.83 3.64
C PHE A 52 -12.18 10.36 3.71
N GLN A 53 -11.80 9.88 4.90
CA GLN A 53 -11.43 8.47 5.11
C GLN A 53 -12.57 7.52 4.72
N SER A 54 -13.80 7.82 5.15
CA SER A 54 -14.97 7.00 4.81
C SER A 54 -15.25 6.99 3.31
N LEU A 55 -15.10 8.11 2.62
CA LEU A 55 -15.25 8.20 1.17
C LEU A 55 -14.25 7.27 0.49
N VAL A 56 -12.95 7.38 0.82
CA VAL A 56 -11.90 6.55 0.20
C VAL A 56 -12.13 5.06 0.46
N VAL A 57 -12.46 4.66 1.70
CA VAL A 57 -12.73 3.25 2.02
C VAL A 57 -13.91 2.70 1.22
N LYS A 58 -15.02 3.44 1.13
CA LYS A 58 -16.20 3.02 0.35
C LYS A 58 -15.89 2.90 -1.14
N THR A 59 -15.12 3.83 -1.69
CA THR A 59 -14.66 3.79 -3.08
C THR A 59 -13.85 2.53 -3.36
N MET A 60 -12.88 2.20 -2.49
CA MET A 60 -12.05 1.00 -2.67
C MET A 60 -12.85 -0.30 -2.54
N ILE A 61 -13.80 -0.36 -1.59
CA ILE A 61 -14.68 -1.52 -1.43
C ILE A 61 -15.54 -1.76 -2.68
N ALA A 62 -16.06 -0.69 -3.29
CA ALA A 62 -16.90 -0.81 -4.49
C ALA A 62 -16.15 -1.45 -5.68
N CYS A 63 -14.82 -1.34 -5.73
CA CYS A 63 -13.98 -1.92 -6.78
C CYS A 63 -13.23 -3.19 -6.33
N GLU A 64 -13.35 -3.62 -5.07
CA GLU A 64 -12.51 -4.67 -4.50
C GLU A 64 -12.71 -6.02 -5.21
N ALA A 65 -13.95 -6.48 -5.33
CA ALA A 65 -14.24 -7.81 -5.89
C ALA A 65 -13.70 -8.01 -7.32
N PRO A 66 -13.93 -7.09 -8.29
CA PRO A 66 -13.35 -7.25 -9.62
C PRO A 66 -11.82 -7.16 -9.63
N ILE A 67 -11.21 -6.30 -8.79
CA ILE A 67 -9.76 -6.21 -8.67
C ILE A 67 -9.17 -7.52 -8.15
N VAL A 68 -9.72 -8.07 -7.06
CA VAL A 68 -9.23 -9.32 -6.47
C VAL A 68 -9.32 -10.46 -7.47
N LYS A 69 -10.44 -10.58 -8.21
CA LYS A 69 -10.58 -11.59 -9.26
C LYS A 69 -9.49 -11.47 -10.33
N LEU A 70 -9.25 -10.26 -10.84
CA LEU A 70 -8.21 -10.04 -11.84
C LEU A 70 -6.81 -10.34 -11.29
N CYS A 71 -6.55 -10.02 -10.02
CA CYS A 71 -5.29 -10.38 -9.36
C CYS A 71 -5.12 -11.90 -9.25
N GLU A 72 -6.17 -12.64 -8.90
CA GLU A 72 -6.13 -14.11 -8.82
C GLU A 72 -5.89 -14.77 -10.18
N GLU A 73 -6.44 -14.19 -11.25
CA GLU A 73 -6.30 -14.70 -12.63
C GLU A 73 -4.93 -14.36 -13.26
N ASN A 74 -4.37 -13.19 -12.95
CA ASN A 74 -3.22 -12.66 -13.69
C ASN A 74 -1.93 -12.57 -12.87
N MET A 75 -1.97 -12.65 -11.54
CA MET A 75 -0.79 -12.48 -10.69
C MET A 75 -0.27 -13.81 -10.15
N SER A 76 0.93 -14.17 -10.57
CA SER A 76 1.66 -15.31 -10.02
C SER A 76 2.25 -15.04 -8.63
N ASN A 77 2.41 -13.76 -8.26
CA ASN A 77 3.03 -13.34 -7.00
C ASN A 77 2.43 -12.02 -6.49
N ARG A 78 2.04 -11.99 -5.21
CA ARG A 78 1.49 -10.79 -4.54
C ARG A 78 2.54 -9.83 -3.98
N TYR A 79 3.82 -10.10 -4.21
CA TYR A 79 4.93 -9.28 -3.72
C TYR A 79 4.96 -7.87 -4.34
N ASN A 80 4.62 -7.71 -5.61
CA ASN A 80 4.74 -6.44 -6.35
C ASN A 80 3.39 -5.82 -6.74
N CYS A 81 2.34 -6.04 -5.95
CA CYS A 81 1.01 -5.53 -6.25
C CYS A 81 0.67 -4.35 -5.32
N TYR A 82 1.13 -3.16 -5.70
CA TYR A 82 0.80 -1.90 -5.03
C TYR A 82 0.42 -0.87 -6.07
N GLU A 83 -0.48 0.05 -5.71
CA GLU A 83 -0.93 1.09 -6.61
C GLU A 83 -1.09 2.41 -5.85
N LEU A 84 -0.70 3.51 -6.49
CA LEU A 84 -0.89 4.85 -5.95
C LEU A 84 -2.04 5.53 -6.69
N PHE A 85 -3.18 5.64 -6.03
CA PHE A 85 -4.34 6.35 -6.59
C PHE A 85 -4.34 7.84 -6.24
N GLY A 86 -4.69 8.68 -7.21
CA GLY A 86 -5.13 10.05 -6.96
C GLY A 86 -6.65 10.08 -6.80
N VAL A 87 -7.15 10.60 -5.69
CA VAL A 87 -8.59 10.71 -5.45
C VAL A 87 -8.99 12.18 -5.49
N ASP A 88 -9.80 12.55 -6.47
CA ASP A 88 -10.26 13.92 -6.64
C ASP A 88 -11.60 14.09 -5.91
N VAL A 89 -11.61 14.99 -4.92
CA VAL A 89 -12.75 15.19 -4.01
C VAL A 89 -13.17 16.65 -4.03
N LEU A 90 -14.48 16.88 -4.16
CA LEU A 90 -15.09 18.20 -4.06
C LEU A 90 -15.89 18.33 -2.76
N LEU A 91 -15.75 19.45 -2.06
CA LEU A 91 -16.59 19.78 -0.91
C LEU A 91 -17.74 20.69 -1.35
N ASP A 92 -18.95 20.39 -0.87
CA ASP A 92 -20.10 21.30 -1.02
C ASP A 92 -20.15 22.35 0.10
N ASP A 93 -21.16 23.22 0.05
CA ASP A 93 -21.36 24.30 1.03
C ASP A 93 -21.60 23.79 2.46
N ASN A 94 -21.98 22.52 2.63
CA ASN A 94 -22.11 21.85 3.93
C ASN A 94 -20.85 21.06 4.33
N LEU A 95 -19.75 21.22 3.57
CA LEU A 95 -18.49 20.51 3.73
C LEU A 95 -18.62 18.98 3.61
N LYS A 96 -19.63 18.50 2.87
CA LYS A 96 -19.73 17.09 2.53
C LYS A 96 -18.76 16.79 1.37
N PRO A 97 -17.88 15.78 1.51
CA PRO A 97 -17.01 15.37 0.41
C PRO A 97 -17.73 14.50 -0.61
N TRP A 98 -17.54 14.84 -1.88
CA TRP A 98 -18.07 14.16 -3.05
C TRP A 98 -16.92 13.66 -3.92
N LEU A 99 -16.93 12.36 -4.24
CA LEU A 99 -15.95 11.77 -5.14
C LEU A 99 -16.23 12.25 -6.55
N LEU A 100 -15.22 12.81 -7.22
CA LEU A 100 -15.29 13.17 -8.63
C LEU A 100 -14.73 12.04 -9.51
N GLU A 101 -13.47 11.68 -9.27
CA GLU A 101 -12.77 10.63 -10.01
C GLU A 101 -11.67 9.97 -9.19
N VAL A 102 -11.22 8.80 -9.65
CA VAL A 102 -10.06 8.10 -9.13
C VAL A 102 -9.08 7.89 -10.27
N ASN A 103 -7.91 8.50 -10.15
CA ASN A 103 -6.83 8.44 -11.12
C ASN A 103 -5.86 7.31 -10.75
N ILE A 104 -5.67 6.35 -11.65
CA ILE A 104 -4.71 5.24 -11.49
C ILE A 104 -3.26 5.72 -11.70
N SER A 105 -3.06 6.82 -12.43
CA SER A 105 -1.74 7.40 -12.69
C SER A 105 -1.73 8.89 -12.34
N PRO A 106 -1.77 9.24 -11.04
CA PRO A 106 -1.71 10.64 -10.62
C PRO A 106 -0.39 11.28 -11.05
N SER A 107 -0.42 12.56 -11.43
CA SER A 107 0.78 13.27 -11.86
C SER A 107 1.80 13.40 -10.73
N LEU A 108 2.99 12.82 -10.91
CA LEU A 108 4.14 13.00 -10.01
C LEU A 108 5.08 14.13 -10.43
N HIS A 109 4.73 14.90 -11.46
CA HIS A 109 5.54 16.04 -11.90
C HIS A 109 5.58 17.14 -10.81
N SER A 110 6.79 17.55 -10.41
CA SER A 110 7.02 18.53 -9.34
C SER A 110 7.40 19.89 -9.92
N ALA A 111 6.38 20.64 -10.36
CA ALA A 111 6.58 21.95 -11.00
C ALA A 111 6.80 23.11 -10.00
N SER A 112 6.60 22.89 -8.70
CA SER A 112 6.77 23.91 -7.66
C SER A 112 7.41 23.34 -6.40
N PRO A 113 8.01 24.18 -5.53
CA PRO A 113 8.52 23.75 -4.22
C PRO A 113 7.45 23.05 -3.37
N LEU A 114 6.20 23.50 -3.45
CA LEU A 114 5.06 22.86 -2.78
C LEU A 114 4.82 21.45 -3.30
N ASP A 115 4.81 21.26 -4.63
CA ASP A 115 4.62 19.93 -5.23
C ASP A 115 5.75 18.97 -4.79
N ALA A 116 7.01 19.43 -4.80
CA ALA A 116 8.15 18.64 -4.35
C ALA A 116 8.06 18.28 -2.85
N HIS A 117 7.64 19.24 -2.01
CA HIS A 117 7.47 19.05 -0.57
C HIS A 117 6.44 17.96 -0.22
N VAL A 118 5.39 17.82 -1.03
CA VAL A 118 4.36 16.78 -0.83
C VAL A 118 4.76 15.47 -1.51
N LYS A 119 5.11 15.51 -2.80
CA LYS A 119 5.28 14.31 -3.63
C LYS A 119 6.54 13.52 -3.28
N GLY A 120 7.65 14.19 -2.98
CA GLY A 120 8.92 13.53 -2.66
C GLY A 120 8.80 12.58 -1.46
N PRO A 121 8.43 13.08 -0.26
CA PRO A 121 8.24 12.24 0.92
C PRO A 121 7.14 11.17 0.76
N MET A 122 6.07 11.48 0.00
CA MET A 122 5.01 10.52 -0.28
C MET A 122 5.53 9.31 -1.06
N VAL A 123 6.25 9.54 -2.17
CA VAL A 123 6.81 8.47 -3.01
C VAL A 123 7.89 7.69 -2.26
N GLN A 124 8.75 8.38 -1.49
CA GLN A 124 9.75 7.72 -0.66
C GLN A 124 9.09 6.75 0.33
N THR A 125 8.03 7.19 1.01
CA THR A 125 7.33 6.36 1.99
C THR A 125 6.57 5.21 1.32
N LEU A 126 6.01 5.42 0.12
CA LEU A 126 5.41 4.35 -0.69
C LEU A 126 6.43 3.24 -1.00
N PHE A 127 7.64 3.58 -1.42
CA PHE A 127 8.68 2.58 -1.68
C PHE A 127 9.17 1.87 -0.42
N ASN A 128 9.22 2.58 0.72
CA ASN A 128 9.53 1.96 2.01
C ASN A 128 8.45 0.92 2.40
N MET A 129 7.16 1.26 2.23
CA MET A 129 6.03 0.35 2.49
C MET A 129 5.98 -0.83 1.52
N ALA A 130 6.35 -0.62 0.24
CA ALA A 130 6.42 -1.70 -0.73
C ALA A 130 7.51 -2.75 -0.41
N GLN A 131 8.43 -2.43 0.51
CA GLN A 131 9.51 -3.30 0.98
C GLN A 131 10.32 -3.93 -0.16
N PHE A 132 10.91 -3.10 -1.01
CA PHE A 132 11.62 -3.58 -2.19
C PHE A 132 12.80 -4.52 -1.84
N HIS A 133 12.60 -5.81 -2.05
CA HIS A 133 13.58 -6.87 -2.03
C HIS A 133 14.52 -6.78 -3.22
N LEU A 134 15.81 -6.80 -2.90
CA LEU A 134 16.85 -6.88 -3.91
C LEU A 134 16.86 -8.27 -4.56
N PRO A 135 16.95 -8.34 -5.90
CA PRO A 135 17.25 -9.58 -6.61
C PRO A 135 18.48 -10.26 -6.01
N GLN A 136 18.43 -11.58 -5.88
CA GLN A 136 19.49 -12.33 -5.20
C GLN A 136 20.87 -12.16 -5.85
N ARG A 137 20.92 -11.95 -7.18
CA ARG A 137 22.16 -11.63 -7.91
C ARG A 137 22.81 -10.33 -7.45
N LEU A 138 22.01 -9.29 -7.15
CA LEU A 138 22.50 -8.00 -6.65
C LEU A 138 22.87 -8.08 -5.18
N ALA A 139 22.13 -8.86 -4.38
CA ALA A 139 22.44 -9.06 -2.97
C ALA A 139 23.83 -9.70 -2.75
N MET A 140 24.25 -10.63 -3.62
CA MET A 140 25.60 -11.26 -3.54
C MET A 140 26.75 -10.25 -3.74
N GLN A 141 26.50 -9.13 -4.41
CA GLN A 141 27.51 -8.11 -4.69
C GLN A 141 27.58 -7.03 -3.60
N CYS A 142 26.64 -7.02 -2.66
CA CYS A 142 26.47 -5.97 -1.67
C CYS A 142 26.67 -6.50 -0.25
N ARG A 143 27.69 -6.00 0.45
CA ARG A 143 28.06 -6.49 1.80
C ARG A 143 27.04 -6.13 2.89
N ASN A 144 26.28 -5.04 2.74
CA ASN A 144 25.34 -4.52 3.74
C ASN A 144 23.91 -4.35 3.17
N CYS A 145 23.49 -5.24 2.28
CA CYS A 145 22.16 -5.15 1.70
C CYS A 145 21.09 -5.80 2.57
N PRO A 146 19.83 -5.32 2.50
CA PRO A 146 18.69 -6.00 3.11
C PRO A 146 18.61 -7.48 2.72
N PRO A 147 17.98 -8.33 3.54
CA PRO A 147 17.79 -9.74 3.22
C PRO A 147 17.24 -9.92 1.81
N CYS A 148 17.80 -10.87 1.08
CA CYS A 148 17.33 -11.22 -0.26
C CYS A 148 15.88 -11.74 -0.22
N TYR A 149 15.20 -11.61 -1.36
CA TYR A 149 13.85 -12.13 -1.58
C TYR A 149 13.72 -13.60 -1.11
N GLU A 150 12.85 -13.86 -0.13
CA GLU A 150 12.44 -15.21 0.30
C GLU A 150 11.09 -15.58 -0.34
N PRO A 151 11.05 -16.44 -1.37
CA PRO A 151 9.83 -16.74 -2.11
C PRO A 151 8.72 -17.34 -1.26
N LYS A 152 9.06 -18.06 -0.19
CA LYS A 152 8.07 -18.71 0.68
C LYS A 152 7.18 -17.71 1.43
N LEU A 153 7.66 -16.48 1.67
CA LEU A 153 6.86 -15.41 2.28
C LEU A 153 5.69 -14.98 1.41
N TYR A 154 5.76 -15.26 0.11
CA TYR A 154 4.79 -14.84 -0.89
C TYR A 154 3.99 -16.00 -1.48
N SER A 155 4.13 -17.19 -0.91
CA SER A 155 3.37 -18.36 -1.34
C SER A 155 1.87 -18.13 -1.16
N THR A 156 1.11 -18.36 -2.22
CA THR A 156 -0.35 -18.38 -2.22
C THR A 156 -0.91 -19.78 -1.94
N ASN A 157 -0.05 -20.80 -1.93
CA ASN A 157 -0.44 -22.18 -1.71
C ASN A 157 -0.66 -22.46 -0.22
N LEU A 158 -1.89 -22.81 0.12
CA LEU A 158 -2.28 -23.18 1.48
C LEU A 158 -2.04 -24.67 1.74
N THR A 159 -1.64 -25.01 2.96
CA THR A 159 -1.66 -26.40 3.44
C THR A 159 -3.10 -26.89 3.65
N LYS A 160 -3.29 -28.21 3.85
CA LYS A 160 -4.63 -28.76 4.15
C LYS A 160 -5.23 -28.12 5.41
N LYS A 161 -4.42 -27.92 6.46
CA LYS A 161 -4.84 -27.27 7.71
C LYS A 161 -5.28 -25.82 7.46
N GLU A 162 -4.49 -25.06 6.72
CA GLU A 162 -4.80 -23.67 6.37
C GLU A 162 -6.07 -23.58 5.53
N ARG A 163 -6.24 -24.40 4.49
CA ARG A 163 -7.49 -24.45 3.71
C ARG A 163 -8.71 -24.71 4.59
N SER A 164 -8.65 -25.71 5.47
CA SER A 164 -9.75 -26.02 6.39
C SER A 164 -10.06 -24.85 7.33
N LYS A 165 -9.03 -24.17 7.84
CA LYS A 165 -9.19 -22.95 8.65
C LYS A 165 -9.86 -21.83 7.84
N HIS A 166 -9.41 -21.60 6.61
CA HIS A 166 -9.95 -20.57 5.74
C HIS A 166 -11.44 -20.80 5.45
N THR A 167 -11.83 -22.00 5.00
CA THR A 167 -13.23 -22.31 4.73
C THR A 167 -14.12 -22.14 5.97
N LYS A 168 -13.66 -22.62 7.13
CA LYS A 168 -14.41 -22.51 8.40
C LYS A 168 -14.71 -21.05 8.74
N TYR A 169 -13.70 -20.20 8.82
CA TYR A 169 -13.88 -18.81 9.24
C TYR A 169 -14.44 -17.93 8.13
N ALA A 170 -14.20 -18.27 6.85
CA ALA A 170 -14.80 -17.56 5.72
C ALA A 170 -16.34 -17.63 5.71
N GLN A 171 -16.91 -18.69 6.29
CA GLN A 171 -18.36 -18.92 6.34
C GLN A 171 -19.01 -18.47 7.66
N MET A 172 -18.24 -18.06 8.67
CA MET A 172 -18.81 -17.61 9.94
C MET A 172 -19.52 -16.26 9.78
N GLY A 173 -20.83 -16.25 10.08
CA GLY A 173 -21.65 -15.04 9.99
C GLY A 173 -21.46 -14.10 11.20
N ASN A 174 -21.27 -14.65 12.40
CA ASN A 174 -21.19 -13.85 13.61
C ASN A 174 -19.76 -13.42 13.91
N ARG A 175 -19.59 -12.17 14.35
CA ARG A 175 -18.26 -11.57 14.57
C ARG A 175 -17.57 -12.16 15.79
N GLU A 176 -18.29 -12.26 16.89
CA GLU A 176 -17.79 -12.71 18.19
C GLU A 176 -17.24 -14.14 18.14
N ASP A 177 -17.81 -14.98 17.26
CA ASP A 177 -17.43 -16.39 17.12
C ASP A 177 -16.00 -16.57 16.60
N TYR A 178 -15.47 -15.61 15.83
CA TYR A 178 -14.15 -15.74 15.21
C TYR A 178 -13.05 -14.91 15.86
N LEU A 179 -13.37 -13.79 16.53
CA LEU A 179 -12.37 -12.82 17.03
C LEU A 179 -11.27 -13.48 17.88
N GLU A 180 -11.65 -14.28 18.88
CA GLU A 180 -10.68 -14.97 19.73
C GLU A 180 -10.21 -16.29 19.10
N ALA A 181 -11.13 -17.05 18.50
CA ALA A 181 -10.89 -18.39 18.00
C ALA A 181 -9.85 -18.43 16.86
N MET A 182 -9.83 -17.41 15.99
CA MET A 182 -8.87 -17.31 14.89
C MET A 182 -7.43 -17.13 15.38
N LEU A 183 -7.25 -16.43 16.50
CA LEU A 183 -5.94 -16.08 17.05
C LEU A 183 -5.39 -17.14 18.03
N LYS A 184 -6.19 -18.15 18.41
CA LYS A 184 -5.72 -19.30 19.22
C LYS A 184 -4.84 -20.26 18.43
N ASP A 185 -5.14 -20.47 17.15
CA ASP A 185 -4.41 -21.39 16.27
C ASP A 185 -3.85 -20.65 15.05
N ILE A 186 -2.86 -19.79 15.27
CA ILE A 186 -2.20 -19.02 14.20
C ILE A 186 -1.38 -19.96 13.31
N THR A 187 -1.67 -19.96 12.02
CA THR A 187 -1.02 -20.79 10.99
C THR A 187 0.18 -20.10 10.35
N GLY A 188 0.93 -20.82 9.50
CA GLY A 188 2.04 -20.25 8.75
C GLY A 188 1.59 -19.10 7.83
N ASP A 189 0.46 -19.28 7.16
CA ASP A 189 -0.15 -18.24 6.33
C ASP A 189 -0.55 -17.00 7.11
N ASP A 190 -1.19 -17.17 8.27
CA ASP A 190 -1.54 -16.05 9.14
C ASP A 190 -0.30 -15.25 9.54
N VAL A 191 0.78 -15.93 9.95
CA VAL A 191 2.04 -15.24 10.32
C VAL A 191 2.59 -14.45 9.13
N ARG A 192 2.53 -14.97 7.90
CA ARG A 192 2.99 -14.23 6.71
C ARG A 192 2.17 -12.97 6.47
N GLN A 193 0.84 -13.06 6.50
CA GLN A 193 -0.03 -11.91 6.25
C GLN A 193 0.07 -10.86 7.37
N LEU A 194 0.06 -11.31 8.63
CA LEU A 194 0.12 -10.41 9.78
C LEU A 194 1.49 -9.74 9.93
N THR A 195 2.59 -10.47 9.72
CA THR A 195 3.95 -9.89 9.75
C THR A 195 4.08 -8.80 8.69
N ARG A 196 3.63 -9.06 7.45
CA ARG A 196 3.67 -8.05 6.38
C ARG A 196 2.88 -6.80 6.73
N ALA A 197 1.66 -6.95 7.24
CA ALA A 197 0.84 -5.82 7.63
C ALA A 197 1.44 -5.00 8.79
N GLU A 198 2.08 -5.66 9.76
CA GLU A 198 2.78 -4.99 10.85
C GLU A 198 4.06 -4.28 10.37
N ASP A 199 4.83 -4.91 9.48
CA ASP A 199 6.01 -4.29 8.88
C ASP A 199 5.64 -3.04 8.07
N GLU A 200 4.59 -3.12 7.24
CA GLU A 200 4.01 -1.97 6.51
C GLU A 200 3.57 -0.88 7.49
N PHE A 201 2.90 -1.24 8.59
CA PHE A 201 2.43 -0.31 9.60
C PHE A 201 3.57 0.42 10.32
N VAL A 202 4.69 -0.25 10.56
CA VAL A 202 5.89 0.35 11.18
C VAL A 202 6.54 1.39 10.26
N VAL A 203 6.58 1.13 8.95
CA VAL A 203 7.28 2.00 7.98
C VAL A 203 6.38 3.02 7.28
N LYS A 204 5.08 3.04 7.58
CA LYS A 204 4.08 3.90 6.92
C LYS A 204 4.35 5.40 7.00
N GLY A 205 5.26 5.85 7.88
CA GLY A 205 5.60 7.26 8.03
C GLY A 205 4.35 8.15 8.24
N ARG A 206 4.15 9.09 7.32
CA ARG A 206 3.00 10.02 7.33
C ARG A 206 1.70 9.43 6.75
N PHE A 207 1.73 8.24 6.16
CA PHE A 207 0.51 7.56 5.76
C PHE A 207 -0.29 7.13 7.00
N GLU A 208 -1.60 7.18 6.84
CA GLU A 208 -2.56 6.69 7.82
C GLU A 208 -3.23 5.43 7.29
N LYS A 209 -3.20 4.36 8.08
CA LYS A 209 -3.95 3.13 7.78
C LYS A 209 -5.41 3.36 8.11
N ILE A 210 -6.24 3.52 7.09
CA ILE A 210 -7.70 3.75 7.24
C ILE A 210 -8.51 2.45 7.12
N PHE A 211 -7.90 1.38 6.62
CA PHE A 211 -8.47 0.04 6.53
C PHE A 211 -7.32 -1.00 6.42
N PRO A 212 -7.40 -2.15 7.10
CA PRO A 212 -8.32 -2.47 8.19
C PRO A 212 -7.91 -1.78 9.51
N THR A 213 -8.90 -1.44 10.33
CA THR A 213 -8.78 -0.88 11.69
C THR A 213 -9.77 -1.61 12.61
N SER A 214 -9.72 -1.38 13.93
CA SER A 214 -10.70 -1.97 14.86
C SER A 214 -12.15 -1.54 14.61
N GLN A 215 -12.36 -0.48 13.81
CA GLN A 215 -13.66 0.07 13.45
C GLN A 215 -14.08 -0.28 12.01
N SER A 216 -13.22 -0.98 11.26
CA SER A 216 -13.47 -1.32 9.87
C SER A 216 -14.46 -2.47 9.70
N PHE A 217 -14.76 -3.25 10.76
CA PHE A 217 -15.68 -4.40 10.72
C PHE A 217 -17.05 -4.05 10.14
N LYS A 218 -17.55 -2.82 10.36
CA LYS A 218 -18.81 -2.32 9.81
C LYS A 218 -18.89 -2.35 8.28
N TYR A 219 -17.74 -2.36 7.61
CA TYR A 219 -17.65 -2.40 6.16
C TYR A 219 -17.64 -3.81 5.60
N LEU A 220 -17.38 -4.84 6.42
CA LEU A 220 -17.28 -6.22 5.95
C LEU A 220 -18.59 -6.75 5.37
N ASN A 221 -19.72 -6.19 5.78
CA ASN A 221 -21.04 -6.53 5.25
C ASN A 221 -21.24 -6.08 3.79
N PHE A 222 -20.40 -5.19 3.27
CA PHE A 222 -20.42 -4.74 1.87
C PHE A 222 -19.37 -5.45 1.01
N MET A 223 -18.63 -6.41 1.58
CA MET A 223 -17.57 -7.17 0.91
C MET A 223 -17.93 -8.64 0.83
N GLU A 224 -17.31 -9.36 -0.11
CA GLU A 224 -17.41 -10.82 -0.12
C GLU A 224 -16.81 -11.41 1.18
N PRO A 225 -17.36 -12.52 1.70
CA PRO A 225 -16.84 -13.17 2.90
C PRO A 225 -15.42 -13.75 2.69
N ARG A 226 -14.39 -12.92 2.87
CA ARG A 226 -12.99 -13.32 2.76
C ARG A 226 -12.41 -13.67 4.13
N TYR A 227 -11.54 -14.68 4.15
CA TYR A 227 -10.85 -15.10 5.36
C TYR A 227 -9.96 -14.00 5.95
N TYR A 228 -9.14 -13.36 5.11
CA TYR A 228 -8.18 -12.35 5.55
C TYR A 228 -8.85 -11.11 6.15
N ASN A 229 -10.02 -10.72 5.65
CA ASN A 229 -10.80 -9.62 6.23
C ASN A 229 -11.14 -9.89 7.70
N ARG A 230 -11.52 -11.14 8.04
CA ARG A 230 -11.79 -11.54 9.42
C ARG A 230 -10.52 -11.72 10.25
N LEU A 231 -9.44 -12.21 9.65
CA LEU A 231 -8.14 -12.31 10.31
C LEU A 231 -7.65 -10.94 10.77
N PHE A 232 -7.71 -9.94 9.88
CA PHE A 232 -7.31 -8.58 10.21
C PHE A 232 -8.29 -7.90 11.17
N ASP A 233 -9.60 -8.13 11.08
CA ASP A 233 -10.54 -7.63 12.09
C ASP A 233 -10.22 -8.19 13.49
N ALA A 234 -10.00 -9.50 13.59
CA ALA A 234 -9.60 -10.15 14.85
C ALA A 234 -8.28 -9.57 15.38
N TRP A 235 -7.29 -9.40 14.50
CA TRP A 235 -5.98 -8.87 14.86
C TRP A 235 -6.04 -7.42 15.35
N GLU A 236 -6.67 -6.52 14.59
CA GLU A 236 -6.80 -5.11 14.99
C GLU A 236 -7.65 -4.97 16.25
N THR A 237 -8.74 -5.73 16.37
CA THR A 237 -9.58 -5.71 17.58
C THR A 237 -8.78 -6.08 18.83
N LYS A 238 -7.86 -7.04 18.74
CA LYS A 238 -7.06 -7.49 19.88
C LYS A 238 -5.84 -6.61 20.15
N TYR A 239 -5.12 -6.19 19.11
CA TYR A 239 -3.77 -5.64 19.23
C TYR A 239 -3.62 -4.17 18.83
N GLU A 240 -4.66 -3.48 18.33
CA GLU A 240 -4.53 -2.04 17.97
C GLU A 240 -4.03 -1.19 19.16
N ASN A 241 -4.57 -1.42 20.35
CA ASN A 241 -4.19 -0.71 21.58
C ASN A 241 -3.00 -1.35 22.33
N ASN A 242 -2.51 -2.52 21.90
CA ASN A 242 -1.35 -3.19 22.49
C ASN A 242 -0.46 -3.86 21.42
N ARG A 243 -0.05 -3.05 20.43
CA ARG A 243 0.68 -3.52 19.24
C ARG A 243 1.96 -4.29 19.58
N LYS A 244 2.64 -3.89 20.65
CA LYS A 244 3.89 -4.51 21.12
C LYS A 244 3.72 -6.00 21.44
N GLU A 245 2.60 -6.38 22.05
CA GLU A 245 2.31 -7.79 22.37
C GLU A 245 2.07 -8.61 21.10
N GLY A 246 1.31 -8.07 20.15
CA GLY A 246 1.08 -8.69 18.84
C GLY A 246 2.38 -8.91 18.08
N ILE A 247 3.24 -7.89 18.01
CA ILE A 247 4.56 -7.97 17.39
C ILE A 247 5.44 -9.02 18.08
N ALA A 248 5.47 -9.05 19.41
CA ALA A 248 6.25 -10.04 20.16
C ALA A 248 5.78 -11.48 19.88
N LEU A 249 4.47 -11.70 19.75
CA LEU A 249 3.90 -12.98 19.35
C LEU A 249 4.37 -13.39 17.95
N LEU A 250 4.27 -12.49 16.97
CA LEU A 250 4.73 -12.76 15.60
C LEU A 250 6.23 -13.06 15.56
N GLN A 251 7.05 -12.28 16.28
CA GLN A 251 8.49 -12.51 16.39
C GLN A 251 8.80 -13.90 16.97
N SER A 252 8.08 -14.34 18.00
CA SER A 252 8.23 -15.69 18.57
C SER A 252 7.90 -16.80 17.55
N LEU A 253 6.84 -16.62 16.77
CA LEU A 253 6.45 -17.56 15.71
C LEU A 253 7.45 -17.55 14.54
N CYS A 254 8.00 -16.38 14.21
CA CYS A 254 9.03 -16.21 13.20
C CYS A 254 10.36 -16.85 13.60
N ALA A 255 10.78 -16.73 14.87
CA ALA A 255 11.96 -17.42 15.39
C ALA A 255 11.82 -18.95 15.29
N LYS A 256 10.60 -19.47 15.42
CA LYS A 256 10.25 -20.90 15.21
C LYS A 256 10.07 -21.27 13.73
N LYS A 257 10.32 -20.34 12.80
CA LYS A 257 10.18 -20.50 11.34
C LYS A 257 8.80 -20.98 10.89
N VAL A 258 7.74 -20.60 11.63
CA VAL A 258 6.36 -21.03 11.31
C VAL A 258 5.91 -20.51 9.94
N HIS A 259 6.26 -19.28 9.59
CA HIS A 259 5.94 -18.65 8.30
C HIS A 259 6.60 -19.33 7.09
N LEU A 260 7.72 -20.04 7.29
CA LEU A 260 8.44 -20.77 6.22
C LEU A 260 7.85 -22.15 5.93
N LYS A 261 6.89 -22.62 6.73
CA LYS A 261 6.16 -23.87 6.50
C LYS A 261 5.06 -23.60 5.46
N VAL A 262 5.41 -23.73 4.20
CA VAL A 262 4.49 -23.59 3.05
C VAL A 262 4.07 -24.95 2.52
N ALA A 263 2.92 -25.01 1.82
CA ALA A 263 2.54 -26.21 1.10
C ALA A 263 3.55 -26.49 -0.03
N SER A 264 3.81 -27.77 -0.30
CA SER A 264 4.61 -28.17 -1.46
C SER A 264 3.96 -27.66 -2.75
N PRO A 265 4.75 -27.15 -3.71
CA PRO A 265 4.21 -26.77 -5.01
C PRO A 265 3.51 -27.97 -5.65
N ASN A 266 2.32 -27.73 -6.21
CA ASN A 266 1.55 -28.77 -6.88
C ASN A 266 2.28 -29.15 -8.17
N PRO A 267 2.65 -30.42 -8.41
CA PRO A 267 3.42 -30.83 -9.59
C PRO A 267 2.66 -30.65 -10.93
N PHE A 268 1.40 -30.21 -10.90
CA PHE A 268 0.55 -30.03 -12.08
C PHE A 268 0.36 -28.55 -12.51
N SER A 269 0.95 -27.58 -11.80
CA SER A 269 0.88 -26.16 -12.20
C SER A 269 2.04 -25.69 -13.09
N GLU A 270 2.93 -26.60 -13.52
CA GLU A 270 4.02 -26.30 -14.47
C GLU A 270 3.59 -26.30 -15.94
N SER A 271 2.29 -26.31 -16.26
CA SER A 271 1.81 -26.18 -17.65
C SER A 271 1.86 -24.74 -18.21
N GLY A 272 2.35 -23.76 -17.43
CA GLY A 272 2.60 -22.38 -17.88
C GLY A 272 4.07 -22.06 -18.18
N GLN A 273 5.02 -22.95 -17.86
CA GLN A 273 6.44 -22.75 -18.17
C GLN A 273 6.80 -23.37 -19.53
N ASN A 274 6.17 -22.85 -20.59
CA ASN A 274 6.62 -23.09 -21.95
C ASN A 274 6.72 -21.78 -22.72
N MET A 275 7.37 -20.77 -22.13
CA MET A 275 8.18 -19.89 -22.96
C MET A 275 9.47 -20.64 -23.26
N LYS A 276 9.43 -21.42 -24.35
CA LYS A 276 10.66 -21.75 -25.09
C LYS A 276 11.43 -20.45 -25.24
N HIS A 277 12.68 -20.42 -24.80
CA HIS A 277 13.64 -19.45 -25.30
C HIS A 277 13.69 -19.65 -26.82
N SER A 278 12.87 -18.91 -27.56
CA SER A 278 13.18 -18.61 -28.94
C SER A 278 14.42 -17.73 -28.88
N GLU A 279 15.57 -18.30 -29.21
CA GLU A 279 16.70 -17.54 -29.72
C GLU A 279 16.23 -16.85 -31.02
N ALA A 280 15.47 -15.76 -30.85
CA ALA A 280 15.34 -14.77 -31.88
C ALA A 280 16.67 -14.03 -31.90
N SER A 281 17.41 -14.21 -32.98
CA SER A 281 18.58 -13.43 -33.35
C SER A 281 18.20 -11.95 -33.37
N ILE A 282 18.42 -11.27 -32.25
CA ILE A 282 18.34 -9.82 -32.17
C ILE A 282 19.55 -9.27 -32.91
N GLN A 283 19.33 -8.78 -34.12
CA GLN A 283 20.27 -7.87 -34.76
C GLN A 283 20.43 -6.63 -33.86
N PRO A 284 21.66 -6.14 -33.63
CA PRO A 284 21.88 -5.01 -32.74
C PRO A 284 21.27 -3.75 -33.35
N SER A 285 20.19 -3.26 -32.76
CA SER A 285 19.71 -1.90 -32.98
C SER A 285 20.71 -0.94 -32.33
N THR A 286 21.41 -0.18 -33.16
CA THR A 286 22.24 0.96 -32.77
C THR A 286 21.35 2.09 -32.27
N GLU A 287 20.93 2.05 -31.01
CA GLU A 287 20.51 3.21 -30.20
C GLU A 287 20.08 2.73 -28.82
N GLY A 288 21.00 2.81 -27.87
CA GLY A 288 20.77 2.40 -26.48
C GLY A 288 22.09 2.34 -25.74
N GLN A 289 22.51 3.47 -25.16
CA GLN A 289 23.67 3.50 -24.27
C GLN A 289 23.40 2.57 -23.08
N SER A 290 24.10 1.45 -23.04
CA SER A 290 24.22 0.61 -21.85
C SER A 290 24.99 1.39 -20.78
N TYR A 291 24.29 1.98 -19.83
CA TYR A 291 24.95 2.57 -18.66
C TYR A 291 25.47 1.45 -17.75
N PRO A 292 26.78 1.42 -17.43
CA PRO A 292 27.33 0.45 -16.48
C PRO A 292 26.64 0.56 -15.12
N LEU A 293 26.44 -0.58 -14.46
CA LEU A 293 25.79 -0.67 -13.14
C LEU A 293 26.42 0.29 -12.10
N GLU A 294 27.71 0.57 -12.24
CA GLU A 294 28.44 1.53 -11.40
C GLU A 294 27.90 2.96 -11.52
N GLU A 295 27.42 3.38 -12.70
CA GLU A 295 26.94 4.73 -12.95
C GLU A 295 25.54 4.95 -12.35
N ILE A 296 24.69 3.92 -12.36
CA ILE A 296 23.39 3.92 -11.68
C ILE A 296 23.57 4.03 -10.16
N LEU A 297 24.53 3.28 -9.59
CA LEU A 297 24.85 3.33 -8.16
C LEU A 297 25.49 4.67 -7.75
N ARG A 298 26.27 5.27 -8.64
CA ARG A 298 26.87 6.60 -8.42
C ARG A 298 25.82 7.71 -8.43
N GLN A 299 24.83 7.64 -9.32
CA GLN A 299 23.72 8.62 -9.38
C GLN A 299 22.70 8.44 -8.26
N ALA A 300 22.56 7.23 -7.70
CA ALA A 300 21.67 6.96 -6.57
C ALA A 300 22.25 7.37 -5.19
N SER A 301 23.50 7.85 -5.15
CA SER A 301 24.14 8.30 -3.92
C SER A 301 23.67 9.72 -3.56
N ILE A 302 22.65 9.81 -2.69
CA ILE A 302 22.27 11.08 -2.06
C ILE A 302 23.41 11.47 -1.11
N THR A 303 24.17 12.50 -1.46
CA THR A 303 25.17 13.10 -0.56
C THR A 303 24.44 13.73 0.63
N ASN A 304 24.61 13.14 1.81
CA ASN A 304 24.26 13.75 3.08
C ASN A 304 25.23 14.91 3.36
N GLU A 305 25.01 16.07 2.76
CA GLU A 305 25.58 17.32 3.25
C GLU A 305 24.52 18.04 4.08
N VAL A 306 24.69 17.98 5.41
CA VAL A 306 24.00 18.85 6.35
C VAL A 306 24.71 20.21 6.29
N PRO A 307 24.04 21.33 5.96
CA PRO A 307 24.69 22.62 6.05
C PRO A 307 24.84 23.02 7.52
N HIS A 308 26.05 23.43 7.89
CA HIS A 308 26.37 24.10 9.15
C HIS A 308 25.71 25.48 9.26
#